data_AF-A0A2C9XS43-F1
#
_entry.id   AF-A0A2C9XS43-F1
#
_cell.length_a   1.000
_cell.length_b   1.000
_cell.length_c   1.000
_cell.angle_alpha   90.00
_cell.angle_beta   90.00
_cell.angle_gamma   90.00
#
_symmetry.space_group_name_H-M   'P 1'
#
loop_
_entity.id
_entity.type
_entity.pdbx_description
1 polymer ?
#
loop_
_entity_poly.entity_id
_entity_poly.type
_entity_poly.pdbx_seq_one_letter_code
_entity_poly.pdbx_strand_id
1 'polypeptide(L)'
;MEEQKSTSKKRPQSDYLSRVKRQERRKKILEEVKEGKQTDEIIKKNKVGKDLVYRLKRNQVMKHIQKGAGLKEITQELNMSLERVREIRDSHIELELIRGTAIDKLAEDLLVDKQEIEVFRNKMIEKELFNYSPVEVVATKWHLSNKEVFAILENAIRQHAMTKRLEEVAHDFQLSVHKVLLMLYLSLIHI
;
A
#
# COMPACT_ATOMS: atom_id res chain seq x y z
N MET A 1 -4.07 -59.99 -7.01
CA MET A 1 -4.55 -58.62 -7.25
C MET A 1 -5.44 -58.24 -6.08
N GLU A 2 -4.87 -57.56 -5.09
CA GLU A 2 -5.63 -57.04 -3.95
C GLU A 2 -6.24 -55.68 -4.31
N GLU A 3 -7.56 -55.58 -4.23
CA GLU A 3 -8.29 -54.32 -4.34
C GLU A 3 -7.96 -53.41 -3.15
N GLN A 4 -7.19 -52.36 -3.39
CA GLN A 4 -7.07 -51.26 -2.44
C GLN A 4 -8.39 -50.47 -2.41
N LYS A 5 -9.24 -50.77 -1.42
CA LYS A 5 -10.38 -49.92 -1.05
C LYS A 5 -9.87 -48.55 -0.59
N SER A 6 -9.98 -47.56 -1.45
CA SER A 6 -9.75 -46.16 -1.10
C SER A 6 -10.80 -45.71 -0.07
N THR A 7 -10.39 -45.60 1.19
CA THR A 7 -11.22 -45.02 2.25
C THR A 7 -11.25 -43.50 2.07
N SER A 8 -12.29 -43.01 1.39
CA SER A 8 -12.64 -41.59 1.37
C SER A 8 -12.96 -41.14 2.80
N LYS A 9 -11.97 -40.52 3.47
CA LYS A 9 -12.16 -39.83 4.76
C LYS A 9 -13.10 -38.64 4.55
N LYS A 10 -14.41 -38.87 4.68
CA LYS A 10 -15.41 -37.79 4.83
C LYS A 10 -15.03 -36.95 6.05
N ARG A 11 -14.73 -35.66 5.85
CA ARG A 11 -14.51 -34.71 6.94
C ARG A 11 -15.78 -34.65 7.82
N PRO A 12 -15.66 -34.65 9.15
CA PRO A 12 -16.81 -34.73 10.04
C PRO A 12 -17.76 -33.54 9.82
N GLN A 13 -19.04 -33.85 9.65
CA GLN A 13 -20.15 -32.93 9.34
C GLN A 13 -20.27 -31.75 10.34
N SER A 14 -19.73 -31.93 11.55
CA SER A 14 -19.54 -30.91 12.60
C SER A 14 -18.72 -29.70 12.15
N ASP A 15 -17.57 -29.92 11.48
CA ASP A 15 -16.68 -28.86 11.00
C ASP A 15 -17.29 -28.08 9.83
N TYR A 16 -18.17 -28.73 9.07
CA TYR A 16 -18.89 -28.07 7.98
C TYR A 16 -19.95 -27.09 8.52
N LEU A 17 -20.75 -27.53 9.50
CA LEU A 17 -21.78 -26.68 10.12
C LEU A 17 -21.17 -25.47 10.86
N SER A 18 -20.02 -25.65 11.52
CA SER A 18 -19.29 -24.55 12.16
C SER A 18 -18.73 -23.54 11.14
N ARG A 19 -18.26 -24.03 9.97
CA ARG A 19 -17.79 -23.19 8.87
C ARG A 19 -18.92 -22.38 8.23
N VAL A 20 -20.08 -22.98 7.99
CA VAL A 20 -21.26 -22.30 7.42
C VAL A 20 -21.72 -21.17 8.34
N LYS A 21 -21.90 -21.44 9.64
CA LYS A 21 -22.28 -20.40 10.64
C LYS A 21 -21.27 -19.26 10.71
N ARG A 22 -19.97 -19.56 10.58
CA ARG A 22 -18.91 -18.53 10.54
C ARG A 22 -18.99 -17.66 9.29
N GLN A 23 -19.32 -18.25 8.13
CA GLN A 23 -19.51 -17.51 6.88
C GLN A 23 -20.75 -16.62 6.93
N GLU A 24 -21.88 -17.12 7.45
CA GLU A 24 -23.10 -16.33 7.62
C GLU A 24 -22.87 -15.14 8.55
N ARG A 25 -22.20 -15.36 9.69
CA ARG A 25 -21.83 -14.27 10.60
C ARG A 25 -20.93 -13.25 9.93
N ARG A 26 -19.96 -13.69 9.12
CA ARG A 26 -19.10 -12.79 8.34
C ARG A 26 -19.89 -11.99 7.30
N LYS A 27 -20.87 -12.60 6.63
CA LYS A 27 -21.77 -11.91 5.69
C LYS A 27 -22.59 -10.83 6.42
N LYS A 28 -23.18 -11.16 7.58
CA LYS A 28 -23.93 -10.20 8.38
C LYS A 28 -23.09 -8.99 8.79
N ILE A 29 -21.87 -9.23 9.28
CA ILE A 29 -20.92 -8.15 9.63
C ILE A 29 -20.56 -7.32 8.40
N LEU A 30 -20.40 -7.96 7.23
CA LEU A 30 -20.09 -7.27 6.00
C LEU A 30 -21.23 -6.34 5.56
N GLU A 31 -22.49 -6.76 5.70
CA GLU A 31 -23.63 -5.88 5.42
C GLU A 31 -23.65 -4.69 6.39
N GLU A 32 -23.41 -4.90 7.68
CA GLU A 32 -23.30 -3.79 8.64
C GLU A 32 -22.16 -2.82 8.31
N VAL A 33 -21.04 -3.31 7.75
CA VAL A 33 -19.96 -2.46 7.24
C VAL A 33 -20.39 -1.64 6.04
N LYS A 34 -21.11 -2.25 5.07
CA LYS A 34 -21.62 -1.54 3.88
C LYS A 34 -22.69 -0.52 4.21
N GLU A 35 -23.47 -0.77 5.27
CA GLU A 35 -24.44 0.18 5.83
C GLU A 35 -23.77 1.34 6.59
N GLY A 36 -22.43 1.41 6.64
CA GLY A 36 -21.72 2.51 7.28
C GLY A 36 -21.78 2.51 8.81
N LYS A 37 -22.10 1.38 9.45
CA LYS A 37 -22.18 1.31 10.92
C LYS A 37 -20.82 1.55 11.58
N GLN A 38 -20.87 2.11 12.78
CA GLN A 38 -19.67 2.40 13.56
C GLN A 38 -18.94 1.10 13.92
N THR A 39 -17.61 1.13 13.86
CA THR A 39 -16.78 -0.06 14.12
C THR A 39 -17.06 -0.65 15.51
N ASP A 40 -17.18 0.20 16.52
CA ASP A 40 -17.44 -0.22 17.90
C ASP A 40 -18.83 -0.83 18.08
N GLU A 41 -19.84 -0.35 17.35
CA GLU A 41 -21.19 -0.93 17.34
C GLU A 41 -21.17 -2.34 16.77
N ILE A 42 -20.50 -2.53 15.62
CA ILE A 42 -20.36 -3.84 14.96
C ILE A 42 -19.64 -4.82 15.89
N ILE A 43 -18.55 -4.38 16.53
CA ILE A 43 -17.77 -5.20 17.48
C ILE A 43 -18.63 -5.63 18.65
N LYS A 44 -19.32 -4.69 19.31
CA LYS A 44 -20.15 -4.96 20.49
C LYS A 44 -21.33 -5.87 20.14
N LYS A 45 -22.08 -5.53 19.08
CA LYS A 45 -23.28 -6.25 18.64
C LYS A 45 -22.94 -7.68 18.21
N ASN A 46 -21.89 -7.83 17.41
CA ASN A 46 -21.53 -9.14 16.86
C ASN A 46 -20.55 -9.90 17.72
N LYS A 47 -20.02 -9.37 18.83
CA LYS A 47 -18.99 -9.97 19.70
C LYS A 47 -17.79 -10.49 18.89
N VAL A 48 -17.20 -9.65 18.04
CA VAL A 48 -16.07 -10.00 17.16
C VAL A 48 -14.84 -9.14 17.43
N GLY A 49 -13.65 -9.66 17.14
CA GLY A 49 -12.41 -8.90 17.27
C GLY A 49 -12.32 -7.73 16.27
N LYS A 50 -11.64 -6.66 16.67
CA LYS A 50 -11.46 -5.44 15.85
C LYS A 50 -10.87 -5.74 14.48
N ASP A 51 -9.89 -6.66 14.42
CA ASP A 51 -9.20 -7.05 13.18
C ASP A 51 -10.11 -7.62 12.10
N LEU A 52 -11.22 -8.27 12.49
CA LEU A 52 -12.17 -8.76 11.50
C LEU A 52 -12.91 -7.59 10.84
N VAL A 53 -13.39 -6.64 11.63
CA VAL A 53 -14.12 -5.48 11.14
C VAL A 53 -13.21 -4.58 10.30
N TYR A 54 -11.98 -4.32 10.77
CA TYR A 54 -11.01 -3.54 10.01
C TYR A 54 -10.63 -4.17 8.67
N ARG A 55 -10.44 -5.50 8.61
CA ARG A 55 -10.20 -6.20 7.34
C ARG A 55 -11.39 -6.08 6.39
N LEU A 56 -12.61 -6.19 6.90
CA LEU A 56 -13.81 -6.04 6.06
C LEU A 56 -13.96 -4.61 5.53
N LYS A 57 -13.73 -3.60 6.38
CA LYS A 57 -13.71 -2.18 5.96
C LYS A 57 -12.62 -1.93 4.92
N ARG A 58 -11.38 -2.40 5.14
CA ARG A 58 -10.28 -2.31 4.16
C ARG A 58 -10.68 -2.89 2.80
N ASN A 59 -11.28 -4.07 2.80
CA ASN A 59 -11.72 -4.71 1.56
C ASN A 59 -12.85 -3.93 0.87
N GLN A 60 -13.76 -3.29 1.62
CA GLN A 60 -14.76 -2.43 1.00
C GLN A 60 -14.11 -1.18 0.41
N VAL A 61 -13.24 -0.47 1.16
CA VAL A 61 -12.50 0.70 0.63
C VAL A 61 -11.87 0.37 -0.73
N MET A 62 -11.13 -0.73 -0.83
CA MET A 62 -10.51 -1.11 -2.11
C MET A 62 -11.52 -1.40 -3.21
N LYS A 63 -12.66 -2.04 -2.89
CA LYS A 63 -13.73 -2.27 -3.87
C LYS A 63 -14.36 -0.98 -4.37
N HIS A 64 -14.51 0.02 -3.52
CA HIS A 64 -15.05 1.32 -3.91
C HIS A 64 -14.03 2.07 -4.80
N ILE A 65 -12.74 2.06 -4.44
CA ILE A 65 -11.67 2.65 -5.26
C ILE A 65 -11.62 2.00 -6.65
N GLN A 66 -11.64 0.67 -6.73
CA GLN A 66 -11.64 -0.08 -8.00
C GLN A 66 -12.89 0.19 -8.86
N LYS A 67 -13.96 0.73 -8.27
CA LYS A 67 -15.17 1.17 -8.99
C LYS A 67 -15.14 2.65 -9.37
N GLY A 68 -14.08 3.37 -9.03
CA GLY A 68 -13.90 4.79 -9.33
C GLY A 68 -14.58 5.73 -8.33
N ALA A 69 -14.99 5.23 -7.15
CA ALA A 69 -15.57 6.07 -6.12
C ALA A 69 -14.53 7.04 -5.55
N GLY A 70 -14.95 8.29 -5.33
CA GLY A 70 -14.07 9.31 -4.78
C GLY A 70 -13.73 9.03 -3.30
N LEU A 71 -12.54 9.39 -2.84
CA LEU A 71 -12.15 9.12 -1.44
C LEU A 71 -13.12 9.72 -0.41
N LYS A 72 -13.70 10.90 -0.70
CA LYS A 72 -14.72 11.54 0.16
C LYS A 72 -16.04 10.76 0.19
N GLU A 73 -16.45 10.19 -0.93
CA GLU A 73 -17.65 9.34 -0.99
C GLU A 73 -17.46 8.11 -0.11
N ILE A 74 -16.32 7.44 -0.24
CA ILE A 74 -15.96 6.27 0.59
C ILE A 74 -15.97 6.61 2.08
N THR A 75 -15.50 7.79 2.48
CA THR A 75 -15.52 8.20 3.89
C THR A 75 -16.92 8.30 4.46
N GLN A 76 -17.87 8.80 3.67
CA GLN A 76 -19.26 8.95 4.05
C GLN A 76 -19.95 7.58 4.11
N GLU A 77 -19.79 6.77 3.06
CA GLU A 77 -20.44 5.46 2.96
C GLU A 77 -19.96 4.47 4.02
N LEU A 78 -18.65 4.43 4.29
CA LEU A 78 -18.07 3.48 5.23
C LEU A 78 -17.88 4.04 6.63
N ASN A 79 -18.22 5.31 6.84
CA ASN A 79 -18.08 6.02 8.11
C ASN A 79 -16.66 5.87 8.67
N MET A 80 -15.71 6.43 7.92
CA MET A 80 -14.26 6.36 8.15
C MET A 80 -13.63 7.73 7.92
N SER A 81 -12.53 8.04 8.59
CA SER A 81 -11.78 9.27 8.31
C SER A 81 -11.14 9.23 6.92
N LEU A 82 -11.01 10.40 6.29
CA LEU A 82 -10.35 10.55 4.99
C LEU A 82 -8.89 10.07 5.02
N GLU A 83 -8.19 10.37 6.11
CA GLU A 83 -6.84 9.90 6.35
C GLU A 83 -6.77 8.37 6.33
N ARG A 84 -7.69 7.68 7.01
CA ARG A 84 -7.70 6.22 7.03
C ARG A 84 -8.00 5.60 5.66
N VAL A 85 -8.87 6.23 4.87
CA VAL A 85 -9.17 5.79 3.50
C VAL A 85 -7.94 5.96 2.61
N ARG A 86 -7.24 7.10 2.72
CA ARG A 86 -5.96 7.37 2.02
C ARG A 86 -4.89 6.35 2.40
N GLU A 87 -4.67 6.13 3.69
CA GLU A 87 -3.71 5.13 4.18
C GLU A 87 -3.96 3.74 3.59
N ILE A 88 -5.23 3.32 3.49
CA ILE A 88 -5.58 2.02 2.93
C ILE A 88 -5.19 1.93 1.44
N ARG A 89 -5.50 2.98 0.67
CA ARG A 89 -5.13 3.10 -0.75
C ARG A 89 -3.62 3.08 -0.91
N ASP A 90 -2.94 3.97 -0.20
CA ASP A 90 -1.49 4.17 -0.31
C ASP A 90 -0.72 2.92 0.13
N SER A 91 -1.17 2.25 1.21
CA SER A 91 -0.62 0.96 1.64
C SER A 91 -0.85 -0.15 0.61
N HIS A 92 -1.96 -0.11 -0.13
CA HIS A 92 -2.20 -1.08 -1.20
C HIS A 92 -1.28 -0.81 -2.38
N ILE A 93 -1.13 0.46 -2.79
CA ILE A 93 -0.22 0.88 -3.85
C ILE A 93 1.21 0.44 -3.52
N GLU A 94 1.72 0.76 -2.33
CA GLU A 94 3.05 0.38 -1.88
C GLU A 94 3.26 -1.14 -1.98
N LEU A 95 2.32 -1.93 -1.44
CA LEU A 95 2.44 -3.39 -1.45
C LEU A 95 2.47 -3.97 -2.87
N GLU A 96 1.65 -3.44 -3.77
CA GLU A 96 1.62 -3.91 -5.16
C GLU A 96 2.88 -3.52 -5.92
N LEU A 97 3.42 -2.32 -5.69
CA LEU A 97 4.69 -1.89 -6.28
C LEU A 97 5.87 -2.75 -5.78
N ILE A 98 5.94 -3.05 -4.48
CA ILE A 98 6.96 -3.94 -3.89
C ILE A 98 6.82 -5.38 -4.43
N ARG A 99 5.62 -5.79 -4.83
CA ARG A 99 5.38 -7.08 -5.51
C ARG A 99 5.78 -7.08 -6.99
N GLY A 100 6.15 -5.93 -7.54
CA GLY A 100 6.54 -5.78 -8.95
C GLY A 100 5.35 -5.55 -9.89
N THR A 101 4.18 -5.16 -9.37
CA THR A 101 3.06 -4.76 -10.23
C THR A 101 3.44 -3.48 -11.00
N ALA A 102 3.29 -3.51 -12.32
CA ALA A 102 3.58 -2.36 -13.18
C ALA A 102 2.68 -1.17 -12.84
N ILE A 103 3.25 0.04 -12.86
CA ILE A 103 2.52 1.28 -12.54
C ILE A 103 1.30 1.46 -13.44
N ASP A 104 1.43 1.23 -14.74
CA ASP A 104 0.32 1.40 -15.70
C ASP A 104 -0.88 0.51 -15.33
N LYS A 105 -0.61 -0.73 -14.96
CA LYS A 105 -1.65 -1.66 -14.51
C LYS A 105 -2.29 -1.19 -13.20
N LEU A 106 -1.48 -0.72 -12.26
CA LEU A 106 -1.99 -0.26 -10.97
C LEU A 106 -2.83 1.03 -11.11
N ALA A 107 -2.44 1.92 -12.03
CA ALA A 107 -3.18 3.13 -12.39
C ALA A 107 -4.56 2.78 -12.96
N GLU A 108 -4.62 1.81 -13.87
CA GLU A 108 -5.86 1.29 -14.44
C GLU A 108 -6.74 0.61 -13.37
N ASP A 109 -6.17 -0.32 -12.59
CA ASP A 109 -6.89 -1.09 -11.57
C ASP A 109 -7.51 -0.20 -10.48
N LEU A 110 -6.88 0.94 -10.17
CA LEU A 110 -7.33 1.87 -9.12
C LEU A 110 -8.02 3.12 -9.66
N LEU A 111 -8.05 3.31 -10.98
CA LEU A 111 -8.54 4.54 -11.62
C LEU A 111 -7.86 5.80 -11.04
N VAL A 112 -6.53 5.72 -10.89
CA VAL A 112 -5.67 6.78 -10.36
C VAL A 112 -4.69 7.21 -11.46
N ASP A 113 -4.33 8.49 -11.47
CA ASP A 113 -3.34 9.00 -12.41
C ASP A 113 -1.98 8.30 -12.23
N LYS A 114 -1.38 7.85 -13.33
CA LYS A 114 -0.06 7.21 -13.35
C LYS A 114 0.99 8.06 -12.63
N GLN A 115 0.99 9.36 -12.88
CA GLN A 115 1.92 10.32 -12.28
C GLN A 115 1.75 10.39 -10.77
N GLU A 116 0.52 10.26 -10.25
CA GLU A 116 0.28 10.23 -8.80
C GLU A 116 0.95 9.01 -8.16
N ILE A 117 0.86 7.84 -8.79
CA ILE A 117 1.51 6.60 -8.32
C ILE A 117 3.03 6.72 -8.40
N GLU A 118 3.58 7.29 -9.48
CA GLU A 118 5.01 7.53 -9.62
C GLU A 118 5.54 8.49 -8.54
N VAL A 119 4.84 9.59 -8.30
CA VAL A 119 5.20 10.55 -7.24
C VAL A 119 5.14 9.89 -5.87
N PHE A 120 4.12 9.06 -5.61
CA PHE A 120 4.02 8.29 -4.37
C PHE A 120 5.20 7.33 -4.21
N ARG A 121 5.50 6.52 -5.22
CA ARG A 121 6.64 5.57 -5.21
C ARG A 121 7.96 6.29 -4.94
N ASN A 122 8.21 7.38 -5.66
CA ASN A 122 9.47 8.13 -5.56
C ASN A 122 9.64 8.74 -4.17
N LYS A 123 8.56 9.23 -3.53
CA LYS A 123 8.59 9.71 -2.14
C LYS A 123 8.91 8.60 -1.13
N MET A 124 8.38 7.39 -1.35
CA MET A 124 8.68 6.25 -0.50
C MET A 124 10.13 5.79 -0.63
N ILE A 125 10.65 5.75 -1.86
CA ILE A 125 12.07 5.49 -2.15
C ILE A 125 12.96 6.54 -1.48
N GLU A 126 12.66 7.82 -1.64
CA GLU A 126 13.36 8.93 -1.00
C GLU A 126 13.42 8.73 0.53
N LYS A 127 12.29 8.40 1.15
CA LYS A 127 12.22 8.12 2.59
C LYS A 127 13.09 6.93 3.01
N GLU A 128 13.19 5.88 2.20
CA GLU A 128 14.05 4.73 2.51
C GLU A 128 15.53 5.06 2.40
N LEU A 129 15.91 5.88 1.40
CA LEU A 129 17.26 6.39 1.24
C LEU A 129 17.64 7.33 2.40
N PHE A 130 16.71 8.16 2.87
CA PHE A 130 16.88 8.96 4.10
C PHE A 130 17.07 8.10 5.35
N ASN A 131 16.46 6.92 5.40
CA ASN A 131 16.64 5.96 6.49
C ASN A 131 17.85 5.03 6.26
N TYR A 132 18.79 5.44 5.41
CA TYR A 132 20.10 4.80 5.20
C TYR A 132 20.03 3.40 4.57
N SER A 133 18.98 3.13 3.81
CA SER A 133 18.93 1.91 3.01
C SER A 133 19.89 2.02 1.82
N PRO A 134 20.78 1.04 1.57
CA PRO A 134 21.65 1.05 0.39
C PRO A 134 20.84 1.09 -0.92
N VAL A 135 21.38 1.77 -1.94
CA VAL A 135 20.71 1.93 -3.24
C VAL A 135 20.36 0.58 -3.86
N GLU A 136 21.23 -0.42 -3.74
CA GLU A 136 21.03 -1.76 -4.28
C GLU A 136 19.85 -2.49 -3.61
N VAL A 137 19.68 -2.29 -2.29
CA VAL A 137 18.59 -2.86 -1.51
C VAL A 137 17.26 -2.22 -1.93
N VAL A 138 17.26 -0.89 -2.05
CA VAL A 138 16.08 -0.13 -2.49
C VAL A 138 15.71 -0.49 -3.93
N ALA A 139 16.69 -0.54 -4.83
CA ALA A 139 16.50 -0.95 -6.23
C ALA A 139 15.85 -2.33 -6.34
N THR A 140 16.37 -3.30 -5.59
CA THR A 140 15.80 -4.66 -5.55
C THR A 140 14.37 -4.68 -5.01
N LYS A 141 14.10 -3.96 -3.92
CA LYS A 141 12.77 -3.92 -3.28
C LYS A 141 11.71 -3.30 -4.19
N TRP A 142 12.08 -2.26 -4.92
CA TRP A 142 11.17 -1.47 -5.75
C TRP A 142 11.17 -1.88 -7.23
N HIS A 143 11.89 -2.95 -7.58
CA HIS A 143 12.01 -3.47 -8.96
C HIS A 143 12.51 -2.41 -9.94
N LEU A 144 13.52 -1.65 -9.52
CA LEU A 144 14.17 -0.61 -10.33
C LEU A 144 15.63 -0.95 -10.57
N SER A 145 16.22 -0.37 -11.61
CA SER A 145 17.67 -0.35 -11.75
C SER A 145 18.30 0.63 -10.75
N ASN A 146 19.56 0.41 -10.38
CA ASN A 146 20.32 1.36 -9.56
C ASN A 146 20.31 2.76 -10.19
N LYS A 147 20.37 2.85 -11.53
CA LYS A 147 20.33 4.12 -12.26
C LYS A 147 19.03 4.90 -12.00
N GLU A 148 17.89 4.22 -12.01
CA GLU A 148 16.59 4.84 -11.72
C GLU A 148 16.49 5.31 -10.27
N VAL A 149 16.99 4.52 -9.32
CA VAL A 149 17.03 4.92 -7.91
C VAL A 149 17.97 6.12 -7.70
N PHE A 150 19.12 6.15 -8.37
CA PHE A 150 20.01 7.33 -8.35
C PHE A 150 19.33 8.56 -8.95
N ALA A 151 18.60 8.44 -10.05
CA ALA A 151 17.86 9.57 -10.63
C ALA A 151 16.79 10.11 -9.66
N ILE A 152 16.11 9.23 -8.91
CA ILE A 152 15.16 9.64 -7.86
C ILE A 152 15.89 10.39 -6.75
N LEU A 153 17.04 9.87 -6.29
CA LEU A 153 17.87 10.51 -5.27
C LEU A 153 18.37 11.89 -5.71
N GLU A 154 18.89 12.01 -6.93
CA GLU A 154 19.37 13.27 -7.49
C GLU A 154 18.25 14.32 -7.57
N ASN A 155 17.07 13.90 -8.03
CA ASN A 155 15.91 14.79 -8.06
C ASN A 155 15.48 15.22 -6.65
N ALA A 156 15.47 14.31 -5.67
CA ALA A 156 15.17 14.64 -4.28
C ALA A 156 16.18 15.66 -3.72
N ILE A 157 17.48 15.43 -3.91
CA ILE A 157 18.54 16.37 -3.52
C ILE A 157 18.32 17.74 -4.14
N ARG A 158 17.97 17.80 -5.44
CA ARG A 158 17.67 19.05 -6.15
C ARG A 158 16.49 19.79 -5.50
N GLN A 159 15.40 19.11 -5.20
CA GLN A 159 14.22 19.74 -4.58
C GLN A 159 14.52 20.27 -3.17
N HIS A 160 15.27 19.52 -2.36
CA HIS A 160 15.67 19.99 -1.03
C HIS A 160 16.64 21.17 -1.10
N ALA A 161 17.60 21.16 -2.04
CA ALA A 161 18.55 22.27 -2.24
C ALA A 161 17.88 23.58 -2.69
N MET A 162 16.66 23.54 -3.23
CA MET A 162 15.88 24.76 -3.53
C MET A 162 15.36 25.47 -2.28
N THR A 163 15.29 24.77 -1.14
CA THR A 163 14.66 25.28 0.09
C THR A 163 15.54 25.22 1.33
N LYS A 164 16.65 24.48 1.28
CA LYS A 164 17.59 24.28 2.39
C LYS A 164 19.02 24.62 1.97
N ARG A 165 19.87 24.86 2.97
CA ARG A 165 21.32 25.01 2.75
C ARG A 165 21.96 23.68 2.33
N LEU A 166 23.02 23.73 1.54
CA LEU A 166 23.68 22.52 1.03
C LEU A 166 24.25 21.64 2.14
N GLU A 167 24.69 22.22 3.26
CA GLU A 167 25.16 21.48 4.43
C GLU A 167 24.03 20.69 5.10
N GLU A 168 22.82 21.26 5.14
CA GLU A 168 21.62 20.59 5.66
C GLU A 168 21.18 19.45 4.73
N VAL A 169 21.18 19.69 3.41
CA VAL A 169 20.90 18.64 2.42
C VAL A 169 21.92 17.51 2.52
N ALA A 170 23.21 17.84 2.60
CA ALA A 170 24.28 16.87 2.77
C ALA A 170 24.10 16.04 4.04
N HIS A 171 23.74 16.68 5.16
CA HIS A 171 23.42 16.00 6.40
C HIS A 171 22.21 15.06 6.25
N ASP A 172 21.09 15.55 5.72
CA ASP A 172 19.85 14.78 5.59
C ASP A 172 20.09 13.53 4.72
N PHE A 173 20.78 13.68 3.59
CA PHE A 173 21.08 12.55 2.68
C PHE A 173 22.36 11.77 3.05
N GLN A 174 23.04 12.10 4.15
CA GLN A 174 24.33 11.52 4.53
C GLN A 174 25.38 11.50 3.42
N LEU A 175 25.47 12.60 2.70
CA LEU A 175 26.48 12.83 1.67
C LEU A 175 27.46 13.87 2.17
N SER A 176 28.66 13.90 1.59
CA SER A 176 29.49 15.09 1.72
C SER A 176 28.86 16.22 0.91
N VAL A 177 29.05 17.47 1.35
CA VAL A 177 28.64 18.65 0.56
C VAL A 177 29.23 18.60 -0.85
N HIS A 178 30.48 18.11 -0.98
CA HIS A 178 31.11 17.88 -2.29
C HIS A 178 30.31 16.90 -3.16
N LYS A 179 29.84 15.78 -2.61
CA LYS A 179 29.05 14.80 -3.35
C LYS A 179 27.67 15.35 -3.73
N VAL A 180 27.03 16.14 -2.86
CA VAL A 180 25.79 16.88 -3.18
C VAL A 180 26.02 17.84 -4.34
N LEU A 181 27.09 18.65 -4.28
CA LEU A 181 27.46 19.57 -5.35
C LEU A 181 27.70 18.84 -6.68
N LEU A 182 28.40 17.71 -6.64
CA LEU A 182 28.69 16.90 -7.83
C LEU A 182 27.41 16.34 -8.45
N MET A 183 26.47 15.85 -7.64
CA MET A 183 25.15 15.39 -8.11
C MET A 183 24.33 16.53 -8.72
N LEU A 184 24.33 17.71 -8.10
CA LEU A 184 23.65 18.89 -8.66
C LEU A 184 24.29 19.34 -9.98
N TYR A 185 25.62 19.34 -10.07
CA TYR A 185 26.36 19.76 -11.26
C TYR A 185 26.18 18.81 -12.45
N LEU A 186 26.31 17.50 -12.24
CA LEU A 186 26.08 16.50 -13.30
C LEU A 186 24.67 16.56 -13.86
N SER A 187 23.70 16.89 -13.00
CA SER A 187 22.30 17.04 -13.38
C SER A 187 22.01 18.29 -14.27
N LEU A 188 22.97 19.22 -14.38
CA LEU A 188 22.90 20.41 -15.25
C LEU A 188 23.53 20.18 -16.63
N ILE A 189 24.37 19.15 -16.80
CA ILE A 189 25.08 18.86 -18.07
C ILE A 189 24.16 18.14 -19.08
N HIS A 190 22.99 17.66 -18.65
CA HIS A 190 22.03 16.94 -19.50
C HIS A 190 20.79 17.77 -19.87
N ILE A 191 20.87 19.11 -19.76
CA ILE A 191 19.93 20.09 -20.32
C ILE A 191 20.59 20.77 -21.51
#